data_AF-A0A818JLD7-F1
#
_entry.id   AF-A0A818JLD7-F1
#
_cell.length_a   1.000
_cell.length_b   1.000
_cell.length_c   1.000
_cell.angle_alpha   90.00
_cell.angle_beta   90.00
_cell.angle_gamma   90.00
#
_symmetry.space_group_name_H-M   'P 1'
#
loop_
_entity.id
_entity.type
_entity.pdbx_description
1 polymer ?
#
loop_
_entity_poly.entity_id
_entity_poly.type
_entity_poly.pdbx_seq_one_letter_code
_entity_poly.pdbx_strand_id
1 'polypeptide(L)'
;MTAIYALLKKSSSRNRNMSTVQTLLLYYRLFYYYLCSGNGIDTYSSTEIDRRILIHIYSLVLVIRLFSLPHYRAKCYGDDLRANLRNVIVPFTGIPLSIFCLNKYVCLFFLIFIYPLWAFIGSIYLSFHDSRKKTVHEHFYEQLLRPNHWFATWRINCTIVTYHSYKKWEQTKEQYAMEDKGRFLIEGNKLNIPVTPIFDVPRIMIKHKSIEGGMGINIYDNFATNHGDWIIQKVFSNSDFIQRLVTSDAPLSTVRIITSRDSSSSSIKVKTMVFRAGRIRQKTDHNAIFYDIDFNSSHRLSSGTTNRHWYQPGFKSFDTKSMWNEQNYSVHPDSHERIEGIKWPNVNEMIQCVCQAHEKLCPNVPIIGWDVAWTNEDNQLMLLELNISCNFFNGHFDTEEYTKFCYEWFHALDI
;
A
#
# COMPACT_ATOMS: atom_id res chain seq x y z
N MET A 1 -36.76 7.43 16.16
CA MET A 1 -35.51 8.04 15.65
C MET A 1 -35.06 9.27 16.44
N THR A 2 -35.97 10.14 16.90
CA THR A 2 -35.63 11.42 17.57
C THR A 2 -35.01 11.29 18.97
N ALA A 3 -35.40 10.28 19.76
CA ALA A 3 -34.83 10.03 21.09
C ALA A 3 -33.40 9.42 21.05
N ILE A 4 -33.14 8.57 20.05
CA ILE A 4 -31.80 8.03 19.76
C ILE A 4 -30.88 9.16 19.25
N TYR A 5 -31.42 10.09 18.45
CA TYR A 5 -30.69 11.27 17.98
C TYR A 5 -30.24 12.20 19.11
N ALA A 6 -31.06 12.35 20.17
CA ALA A 6 -30.75 13.19 21.33
C ALA A 6 -29.71 12.58 22.28
N LEU A 7 -29.74 11.26 22.52
CA LEU A 7 -28.73 10.55 23.32
C LEU A 7 -27.35 10.53 22.64
N LEU A 8 -27.31 10.58 21.30
CA LEU A 8 -26.08 10.49 20.50
C LEU A 8 -25.42 11.84 20.18
N LYS A 9 -26.03 12.98 20.52
CA LYS A 9 -25.42 14.32 20.35
C LYS A 9 -24.43 14.67 21.46
N LYS A 10 -24.40 13.89 22.57
CA LYS A 10 -23.62 14.20 23.78
C LYS A 10 -22.26 13.50 23.87
N SER A 11 -21.91 12.63 22.92
CA SER A 11 -20.64 11.89 22.90
C SER A 11 -19.60 12.64 22.07
N SER A 12 -18.94 13.63 22.68
CA SER A 12 -17.74 14.27 22.11
C SER A 12 -16.65 13.22 21.85
N SER A 13 -16.22 13.06 20.59
CA SER A 13 -15.22 12.06 20.19
C SER A 13 -13.77 12.51 20.42
N ARG A 14 -13.55 13.67 21.07
CA ARG A 14 -12.22 14.05 21.58
C ARG A 14 -11.84 13.27 22.84
N ASN A 15 -12.82 12.64 23.51
CA ASN A 15 -12.57 11.80 24.68
C ASN A 15 -12.13 10.41 24.25
N ARG A 16 -10.90 10.01 24.64
CA ARG A 16 -10.35 8.65 24.46
C ARG A 16 -11.10 7.56 25.24
N ASN A 17 -12.16 7.91 25.97
CA ASN A 17 -12.88 7.04 26.89
C ASN A 17 -14.29 6.67 26.36
N MET A 18 -14.42 6.36 25.08
CA MET A 18 -15.67 5.82 24.54
C MET A 18 -15.81 4.35 24.93
N SER A 19 -16.97 3.97 25.46
CA SER A 19 -17.28 2.56 25.70
C SER A 19 -17.42 1.79 24.39
N THR A 20 -17.32 0.46 24.43
CA THR A 20 -17.51 -0.40 23.24
C THR A 20 -18.84 -0.12 22.53
N VAL A 21 -19.92 0.08 23.30
CA VAL A 21 -21.25 0.39 22.73
C VAL A 21 -21.26 1.75 22.05
N GLN A 22 -20.68 2.78 22.67
CA GLN A 22 -20.60 4.12 22.08
C GLN A 22 -19.79 4.11 20.77
N THR A 23 -18.66 3.40 20.75
CA THR A 23 -17.81 3.22 19.57
C THR A 23 -18.57 2.56 18.43
N LEU A 24 -19.30 1.47 18.71
CA LEU A 24 -20.10 0.76 17.72
C LEU A 24 -21.25 1.62 17.17
N LEU A 25 -21.94 2.36 18.04
CA LEU A 25 -23.01 3.28 17.64
C LEU A 25 -22.47 4.42 16.77
N LEU A 26 -21.29 4.96 17.08
CA LEU A 26 -20.66 5.98 16.25
C LEU A 26 -20.25 5.42 14.88
N TYR A 27 -19.69 4.22 14.83
CA TYR A 27 -19.37 3.52 13.58
C TYR A 27 -20.61 3.41 12.68
N TYR A 28 -21.69 2.82 13.19
CA TYR A 28 -22.91 2.65 12.39
C TYR A 28 -23.55 3.98 12.02
N ARG A 29 -23.56 4.96 12.92
CA ARG A 29 -24.10 6.29 12.62
C ARG A 29 -23.39 6.92 11.44
N LEU A 30 -22.06 6.94 11.44
CA LEU A 30 -21.27 7.51 10.34
C LEU A 30 -21.39 6.66 9.07
N PHE A 31 -21.29 5.34 9.20
CA PHE A 31 -21.35 4.42 8.06
C PHE A 31 -22.69 4.53 7.33
N TYR A 32 -23.82 4.44 8.04
CA TYR A 32 -25.14 4.57 7.43
C TYR A 32 -25.46 6.00 7.00
N TYR A 33 -24.95 7.02 7.69
CA TYR A 33 -25.08 8.41 7.24
C TYR A 33 -24.51 8.56 5.84
N TYR A 34 -23.25 8.17 5.63
CA TYR A 34 -22.64 8.27 4.30
C TYR A 34 -23.30 7.28 3.34
N LEU A 35 -23.51 6.01 3.72
CA LEU A 35 -24.07 5.00 2.81
C LEU A 35 -25.43 5.43 2.22
N CYS A 36 -26.34 5.96 3.05
CA CYS A 36 -27.70 6.28 2.64
C CYS A 36 -27.87 7.70 2.08
N SER A 37 -27.09 8.68 2.53
CA SER A 37 -27.26 10.06 2.07
C SER A 37 -26.72 10.31 0.67
N GLY A 38 -25.74 9.53 0.21
CA GLY A 38 -25.00 9.84 -1.02
C GLY A 38 -24.05 11.04 -0.88
N ASN A 39 -24.01 11.67 0.30
CA ASN A 39 -23.25 12.89 0.51
C ASN A 39 -21.73 12.65 0.50
N GLY A 40 -20.98 13.74 0.26
CA GLY A 40 -19.53 13.81 0.37
C GLY A 40 -19.01 13.90 1.80
N ILE A 41 -17.69 13.76 1.98
CA ILE A 41 -17.01 13.64 3.27
C ILE A 41 -17.33 14.80 4.24
N ASP A 42 -17.46 16.02 3.74
CA ASP A 42 -17.66 17.26 4.52
C ASP A 42 -19.06 17.44 5.11
N THR A 43 -20.04 16.70 4.60
CA THR A 43 -21.44 16.91 4.97
C THR A 43 -21.74 16.50 6.41
N TYR A 44 -20.91 15.62 6.97
CA TYR A 44 -20.92 15.33 8.40
C TYR A 44 -20.13 16.41 9.15
N SER A 45 -20.71 17.61 9.22
CA SER A 45 -20.11 18.77 9.89
C SER A 45 -20.34 18.69 11.40
N SER A 46 -19.41 18.02 12.09
CA SER A 46 -19.17 18.28 13.50
C SER A 46 -17.68 18.49 13.70
N THR A 47 -17.27 19.69 14.10
CA THR A 47 -15.89 20.05 14.47
C THR A 47 -15.31 19.19 15.59
N GLU A 48 -16.14 18.33 16.19
CA GLU A 48 -15.84 17.45 17.30
C GLU A 48 -15.30 16.07 16.89
N ILE A 49 -15.45 15.65 15.62
CA ILE A 49 -14.99 14.32 15.18
C ILE A 49 -13.58 14.36 14.59
N ASP A 50 -12.73 13.43 15.04
CA ASP A 50 -11.39 13.22 14.48
C ASP A 50 -11.49 12.91 12.98
N ARG A 51 -10.80 13.71 12.15
CA ARG A 51 -10.81 13.56 10.68
C ARG A 51 -10.41 12.17 10.22
N ARG A 52 -9.54 11.47 10.97
CA ARG A 52 -9.15 10.09 10.63
C ARG A 52 -10.33 9.12 10.68
N ILE A 53 -11.29 9.35 11.58
CA ILE A 53 -12.52 8.54 11.66
C ILE A 53 -13.38 8.79 10.43
N LEU A 54 -13.54 10.06 10.04
CA LEU A 54 -14.31 10.44 8.85
C LEU A 54 -13.69 9.82 7.60
N ILE A 55 -12.37 9.98 7.39
CA ILE A 55 -11.63 9.39 6.26
C ILE A 55 -11.79 7.87 6.24
N HIS A 56 -11.58 7.21 7.38
CA HIS A 56 -11.68 5.76 7.47
C HIS A 56 -13.08 5.28 7.07
N ILE A 57 -14.13 5.78 7.73
CA ILE A 57 -15.50 5.32 7.48
C ILE A 57 -15.99 5.72 6.10
N TYR A 58 -15.66 6.93 5.64
CA TYR A 58 -16.00 7.39 4.30
C TYR A 58 -15.34 6.51 3.23
N SER A 59 -14.07 6.14 3.42
CA SER A 59 -13.37 5.22 2.50
C SER A 59 -14.06 3.84 2.43
N LEU A 60 -14.53 3.29 3.57
CA LEU A 60 -15.27 2.03 3.59
C LEU A 60 -16.59 2.13 2.81
N VAL A 61 -17.31 3.26 2.93
CA VAL A 61 -18.54 3.49 2.18
C VAL A 61 -18.25 3.66 0.68
N LEU A 62 -17.17 4.36 0.32
CA LEU A 62 -16.73 4.49 -1.07
C LEU A 62 -16.41 3.13 -1.68
N VAL A 63 -15.84 2.17 -0.92
CA VAL A 63 -15.64 0.81 -1.44
C VAL A 63 -16.94 0.20 -1.97
N ILE A 64 -18.05 0.39 -1.25
CA ILE A 64 -19.38 -0.10 -1.65
C ILE A 64 -19.96 0.71 -2.82
N ARG A 65 -19.77 2.04 -2.84
CA ARG A 65 -20.27 2.90 -3.92
C ARG A 65 -19.54 2.62 -5.24
N LEU A 66 -18.22 2.46 -5.19
CA LEU A 66 -17.35 2.25 -6.35
C LEU A 66 -17.33 0.80 -6.84
N PHE A 67 -17.81 -0.15 -6.02
CA PHE A 67 -17.66 -1.60 -6.24
C PHE A 67 -17.89 -2.08 -7.68
N SER A 68 -18.96 -1.62 -8.32
CA SER A 68 -19.35 -2.06 -9.67
C SER A 68 -18.92 -1.08 -10.77
N LEU A 69 -18.26 0.02 -10.43
CA LEU A 69 -17.84 1.04 -11.38
C LEU A 69 -16.53 0.63 -12.08
N PRO A 70 -16.30 1.12 -13.31
CA PRO A 70 -15.05 0.88 -14.03
C PRO A 70 -13.82 1.22 -13.21
N HIS A 71 -12.75 0.44 -13.38
CA HIS A 71 -11.48 0.62 -12.70
C HIS A 71 -10.36 0.77 -13.71
N TYR A 72 -9.32 1.52 -13.37
CA TYR A 72 -8.27 1.88 -14.32
C TYR A 72 -7.37 0.70 -14.76
N ARG A 73 -7.33 -0.40 -13.98
CA ARG A 73 -6.54 -1.62 -14.29
C ARG A 73 -7.33 -2.94 -14.24
N ALA A 74 -8.65 -2.86 -14.04
CA ALA A 74 -9.52 -4.02 -13.96
C ALA A 74 -10.90 -3.66 -14.51
N LYS A 75 -11.73 -4.66 -14.85
CA LYS A 75 -13.06 -4.41 -15.41
C LYS A 75 -13.93 -3.55 -14.48
N CYS A 76 -13.87 -3.79 -13.17
CA CYS A 76 -14.48 -2.93 -12.16
C CYS A 76 -13.68 -2.93 -10.85
N TYR A 77 -14.03 -2.04 -9.93
CA TYR A 77 -13.31 -1.95 -8.65
C TYR A 77 -13.42 -3.22 -7.80
N GLY A 78 -14.56 -3.91 -7.85
CA GLY A 78 -14.75 -5.18 -7.15
C GLY A 78 -13.79 -6.27 -7.65
N ASP A 79 -13.51 -6.31 -8.96
CA ASP A 79 -12.56 -7.24 -9.56
C ASP A 79 -11.13 -6.96 -9.07
N ASP A 80 -10.76 -5.68 -9.05
CA ASP A 80 -9.49 -5.22 -8.50
C ASP A 80 -9.33 -5.56 -7.00
N LEU A 81 -10.39 -5.31 -6.22
CA LEU A 81 -10.44 -5.57 -4.80
C LEU A 81 -10.23 -7.07 -4.51
N ARG A 82 -10.86 -7.96 -5.27
CA ARG A 82 -10.65 -9.41 -5.14
C ARG A 82 -9.23 -9.82 -5.48
N ALA A 83 -8.66 -9.29 -6.56
CA ALA A 83 -7.29 -9.60 -6.97
C ALA A 83 -6.27 -9.16 -5.89
N ASN A 84 -6.44 -7.95 -5.35
CA ASN A 84 -5.59 -7.40 -4.28
C ASN A 84 -5.69 -8.20 -2.97
N LEU A 85 -6.90 -8.63 -2.61
CA LEU A 85 -7.19 -9.27 -1.32
C LEU A 85 -7.13 -10.81 -1.36
N ARG A 86 -6.72 -11.41 -2.48
CA ARG A 86 -6.64 -12.88 -2.64
C ARG A 86 -5.63 -13.54 -1.71
N ASN A 87 -4.56 -12.81 -1.38
CA ASN A 87 -3.46 -13.30 -0.53
C ASN A 87 -3.45 -12.65 0.86
N VAL A 88 -4.42 -11.78 1.16
CA VAL A 88 -4.55 -11.16 2.48
C VAL A 88 -5.59 -11.94 3.27
N ILE A 89 -5.19 -12.38 4.45
CA ILE A 89 -5.98 -13.32 5.25
C ILE A 89 -6.68 -12.57 6.37
N VAL A 90 -7.95 -12.92 6.66
CA VAL A 90 -8.59 -12.47 7.89
C VAL A 90 -7.84 -13.11 9.06
N PRO A 91 -7.27 -12.30 9.98
CA PRO A 91 -6.48 -12.80 11.10
C PRO A 91 -7.14 -14.02 11.76
N PHE A 92 -6.39 -15.04 12.19
CA PHE A 92 -6.91 -16.23 12.90
C PHE A 92 -7.92 -17.12 12.16
N THR A 93 -8.24 -16.88 10.89
CA THR A 93 -9.21 -17.72 10.17
C THR A 93 -8.61 -18.53 9.03
N GLY A 94 -7.46 -18.10 8.48
CA GLY A 94 -6.93 -18.67 7.24
C GLY A 94 -7.75 -18.32 6.00
N ILE A 95 -8.85 -17.55 6.13
CA ILE A 95 -9.79 -17.20 5.07
C ILE A 95 -9.27 -15.96 4.32
N PRO A 96 -9.08 -16.03 2.99
CA PRO A 96 -8.77 -14.86 2.19
C PRO A 96 -9.88 -13.79 2.22
N LEU A 97 -9.49 -12.53 2.42
CA LEU A 97 -10.41 -11.40 2.41
C LEU A 97 -11.18 -11.27 1.08
N SER A 98 -10.59 -11.73 -0.04
CA SER A 98 -11.26 -11.75 -1.34
C SER A 98 -12.62 -12.47 -1.36
N ILE A 99 -12.87 -13.44 -0.47
CA ILE A 99 -14.16 -14.13 -0.34
C ILE A 99 -15.26 -13.15 0.08
N PHE A 100 -14.93 -12.16 0.91
CA PHE A 100 -15.87 -11.12 1.31
C PHE A 100 -16.08 -10.05 0.22
N CYS A 101 -15.36 -10.15 -0.90
CA CYS A 101 -15.43 -9.23 -2.03
C CYS A 101 -16.01 -9.89 -3.29
N LEU A 102 -16.66 -11.06 -3.17
CA LEU A 102 -17.30 -11.77 -4.29
C LEU A 102 -18.36 -10.91 -5.00
N ASN A 103 -19.16 -10.17 -4.23
CA ASN A 103 -20.07 -9.18 -4.76
C ASN A 103 -20.30 -8.06 -3.73
N LYS A 104 -20.97 -6.99 -4.17
CA LYS A 104 -21.21 -5.79 -3.38
C LYS A 104 -21.97 -6.07 -2.08
N TYR A 105 -22.94 -6.98 -2.10
CA TYR A 105 -23.77 -7.31 -0.93
C TYR A 105 -23.00 -8.13 0.11
N VAL A 106 -22.15 -9.05 -0.32
CA VAL A 106 -21.25 -9.79 0.58
C VAL A 106 -20.24 -8.84 1.22
N CYS A 107 -19.71 -7.89 0.46
CA CYS A 107 -18.81 -6.87 0.99
C CYS A 107 -19.52 -5.97 2.01
N LEU A 108 -20.75 -5.55 1.71
CA LEU A 108 -21.57 -4.77 2.63
C LEU A 108 -21.89 -5.56 3.91
N PHE A 109 -22.24 -6.84 3.80
CA PHE A 109 -22.46 -7.72 4.95
C PHE A 109 -21.21 -7.82 5.82
N PHE A 110 -20.03 -7.97 5.21
CA PHE A 110 -18.76 -7.98 5.94
C PHE A 110 -18.56 -6.67 6.71
N LEU A 111 -18.75 -5.51 6.07
CA LEU A 111 -18.54 -4.21 6.74
C LEU A 111 -19.56 -3.96 7.87
N ILE A 112 -20.81 -4.40 7.72
CA ILE A 112 -21.83 -4.19 8.75
C ILE A 112 -21.63 -5.12 9.95
N PHE A 113 -21.31 -6.40 9.72
CA PHE A 113 -21.35 -7.40 10.79
C PHE A 113 -19.97 -7.94 11.15
N ILE A 114 -19.21 -8.40 10.15
CA ILE A 114 -17.96 -9.13 10.39
C ILE A 114 -16.86 -8.16 10.84
N TYR A 115 -16.73 -7.00 10.20
CA TYR A 115 -15.66 -6.05 10.50
C TYR A 115 -15.72 -5.51 11.94
N PRO A 116 -16.88 -5.02 12.46
CA PRO A 116 -16.99 -4.62 13.85
C PRO A 116 -16.78 -5.78 14.83
N LEU A 117 -17.31 -6.97 14.53
CA LEU A 117 -17.07 -8.15 15.35
C LEU A 117 -15.58 -8.50 15.42
N TRP A 118 -14.88 -8.43 14.28
CA TRP A 118 -13.46 -8.76 14.21
C TRP A 118 -12.59 -7.73 14.93
N ALA A 119 -12.93 -6.44 14.82
CA ALA A 119 -12.30 -5.38 15.61
C ALA A 119 -12.48 -5.61 17.12
N PHE A 120 -13.62 -6.14 17.56
CA PHE A 120 -13.88 -6.46 18.96
C PHE A 120 -13.09 -7.70 19.44
N ILE A 121 -13.03 -8.75 18.64
CA ILE A 121 -12.20 -9.92 18.95
C ILE A 121 -10.73 -9.52 19.04
N GLY A 122 -10.25 -8.73 18.08
CA GLY A 122 -8.90 -8.18 18.09
C GLY A 122 -8.64 -7.30 19.31
N SER A 123 -9.62 -6.52 19.79
CA SER A 123 -9.44 -5.65 20.96
C SER A 123 -9.34 -6.43 22.27
N ILE A 124 -10.06 -7.54 22.40
CA ILE A 124 -9.90 -8.48 23.52
C ILE A 124 -8.49 -9.05 23.49
N TYR A 125 -8.04 -9.58 22.35
CA TYR A 125 -6.70 -10.14 22.21
C TYR A 125 -5.61 -9.12 22.58
N LEU A 126 -5.68 -7.91 22.01
CA LEU A 126 -4.67 -6.87 22.28
C LEU A 126 -4.67 -6.42 23.74
N SER A 127 -5.81 -6.42 24.44
CA SER A 127 -5.84 -6.06 25.87
C SER A 127 -4.99 -6.98 26.77
N PHE A 128 -4.70 -8.20 26.32
CA PHE A 128 -3.82 -9.15 27.03
C PHE A 128 -2.36 -9.07 26.58
N HIS A 129 -2.08 -8.53 25.38
CA HIS A 129 -0.79 -8.65 24.72
C HIS A 129 -0.10 -7.32 24.42
N ASP A 130 -0.83 -6.19 24.39
CA ASP A 130 -0.24 -4.87 24.18
C ASP A 130 0.53 -4.42 25.43
N SER A 131 1.83 -4.15 25.26
CA SER A 131 2.72 -3.65 26.31
C SER A 131 2.27 -2.31 26.91
N ARG A 132 1.47 -1.53 26.17
CA ARG A 132 0.91 -0.24 26.61
C ARG A 132 -0.25 -0.40 27.60
N LYS A 133 -0.73 -1.63 27.84
CA LYS A 133 -1.82 -1.96 28.78
C LYS A 133 -3.12 -1.17 28.54
N LYS A 134 -3.47 -0.93 27.28
CA LYS A 134 -4.75 -0.29 26.93
C LYS A 134 -5.91 -1.24 27.24
N THR A 135 -7.05 -0.64 27.55
CA THR A 135 -8.31 -1.37 27.79
C THR A 135 -8.90 -1.91 26.49
N VAL A 136 -9.80 -2.91 26.60
CA VAL A 136 -10.58 -3.42 25.46
C VAL A 136 -11.34 -2.30 24.74
N HIS A 137 -11.84 -1.30 25.48
CA HIS A 137 -12.57 -0.16 24.93
C HIS A 137 -11.69 0.73 24.05
N GLU A 138 -10.49 1.07 24.53
CA GLU A 138 -9.51 1.87 23.78
C GLU A 138 -9.05 1.13 22.52
N HIS A 139 -8.75 -0.16 22.64
CA HIS A 139 -8.36 -0.98 21.49
C HIS A 139 -9.48 -1.14 20.46
N PHE A 140 -10.73 -1.25 20.90
CA PHE A 140 -11.88 -1.35 20.02
C PHE A 140 -12.12 -0.03 19.28
N TYR A 141 -12.01 1.09 19.98
CA TYR A 141 -12.06 2.43 19.40
C TYR A 141 -10.99 2.61 18.31
N GLU A 142 -9.74 2.25 18.60
CA GLU A 142 -8.66 2.34 17.64
C GLU A 142 -8.87 1.42 16.43
N GLN A 143 -9.22 0.15 16.62
CA GLN A 143 -9.38 -0.77 15.50
C GLN A 143 -10.59 -0.45 14.62
N LEU A 144 -11.74 -0.11 15.20
CA LEU A 144 -12.97 0.08 14.44
C LEU A 144 -13.09 1.47 13.81
N LEU A 145 -12.70 2.52 14.54
CA LEU A 145 -12.92 3.90 14.10
C LEU A 145 -11.65 4.56 13.55
N ARG A 146 -10.48 4.21 14.07
CA ARG A 146 -9.23 4.92 13.76
C ARG A 146 -8.04 3.96 13.57
N PRO A 147 -8.16 2.95 12.68
CA PRO A 147 -7.14 1.93 12.56
C PRO A 147 -5.81 2.56 12.12
N ASN A 148 -4.75 2.21 12.84
CA ASN A 148 -3.40 2.72 12.61
C ASN A 148 -2.45 1.56 12.26
N HIS A 149 -2.80 0.79 11.24
CA HIS A 149 -1.99 -0.29 10.72
C HIS A 149 -1.87 -0.16 9.20
N TRP A 150 -0.79 -0.70 8.63
CA TRP A 150 -0.46 -0.50 7.21
C TRP A 150 -1.60 -0.92 6.25
N PHE A 151 -2.36 -1.97 6.59
CA PHE A 151 -3.47 -2.42 5.75
C PHE A 151 -4.57 -1.36 5.62
N ALA A 152 -4.93 -0.64 6.70
CA ALA A 152 -5.94 0.41 6.65
C ALA A 152 -5.47 1.57 5.77
N THR A 153 -4.22 2.02 5.95
CA THR A 153 -3.59 3.06 5.12
C THR A 153 -3.55 2.65 3.65
N TRP A 154 -3.16 1.41 3.35
CA TRP A 154 -3.17 0.88 1.98
C TRP A 154 -4.57 0.89 1.37
N ARG A 155 -5.60 0.49 2.12
CA ARG A 155 -6.99 0.52 1.63
C ARG A 155 -7.49 1.94 1.39
N ILE A 156 -7.11 2.91 2.22
CA ILE A 156 -7.42 4.33 2.00
C ILE A 156 -6.77 4.82 0.70
N ASN A 157 -5.47 4.54 0.48
CA ASN A 157 -4.79 4.90 -0.77
C ASN A 157 -5.49 4.30 -1.99
N CYS A 158 -5.79 2.99 -1.96
CA CYS A 158 -6.53 2.32 -3.04
C CYS A 158 -7.85 3.02 -3.32
N THR A 159 -8.59 3.39 -2.27
CA THR A 159 -9.90 4.05 -2.42
C THR A 159 -9.77 5.44 -3.02
N ILE A 160 -8.80 6.25 -2.57
CA ILE A 160 -8.53 7.59 -3.10
C ILE A 160 -8.20 7.49 -4.59
N VAL A 161 -7.24 6.64 -4.97
CA VAL A 161 -6.80 6.56 -6.37
C VAL A 161 -7.88 5.97 -7.27
N THR A 162 -8.68 5.01 -6.80
CA THR A 162 -9.84 4.53 -7.56
C THR A 162 -10.86 5.64 -7.74
N TYR A 163 -11.23 6.35 -6.67
CA TYR A 163 -12.24 7.41 -6.75
C TYR A 163 -11.80 8.54 -7.67
N HIS A 164 -10.53 8.94 -7.55
CA HIS A 164 -9.89 9.92 -8.43
C HIS A 164 -9.90 9.46 -9.89
N SER A 165 -9.45 8.23 -10.18
CA SER A 165 -9.44 7.69 -11.56
C SER A 165 -10.83 7.69 -12.18
N TYR A 166 -11.86 7.34 -11.41
CA TYR A 166 -13.24 7.32 -11.88
C TYR A 166 -13.77 8.74 -12.18
N LYS A 167 -13.52 9.69 -11.27
CA LYS A 167 -14.01 11.08 -11.39
C LYS A 167 -13.26 11.90 -12.43
N LYS A 168 -11.98 11.59 -12.68
CA LYS A 168 -11.08 12.37 -13.53
C LYS A 168 -10.52 11.53 -14.69
N TRP A 169 -11.27 10.53 -15.14
CA TRP A 169 -10.80 9.53 -16.09
C TRP A 169 -10.25 10.15 -17.38
N GLU A 170 -11.01 11.06 -18.00
CA GLU A 170 -10.62 11.69 -19.27
C GLU A 170 -9.30 12.45 -19.17
N GLN A 171 -8.98 13.03 -18.00
CA GLN A 171 -7.74 13.76 -17.79
C GLN A 171 -6.56 12.87 -17.35
N THR A 172 -6.82 11.65 -16.88
CA THR A 172 -5.83 10.87 -16.12
C THR A 172 -5.60 9.46 -16.67
N LYS A 173 -6.39 8.98 -17.64
CA LYS A 173 -6.31 7.62 -18.18
C LYS A 173 -4.90 7.19 -18.59
N GLU A 174 -4.16 8.07 -19.27
CA GLU A 174 -2.81 7.77 -19.74
C GLU A 174 -1.80 7.68 -18.59
N GLN A 175 -2.04 8.43 -17.52
CA GLN A 175 -1.20 8.43 -16.32
C GLN A 175 -1.45 7.16 -15.50
N TYR A 176 -2.71 6.76 -15.33
CA TYR A 176 -3.05 5.50 -14.67
C TYR A 176 -2.59 4.27 -15.46
N ALA A 177 -2.51 4.37 -16.79
CA ALA A 177 -1.95 3.33 -17.62
C ALA A 177 -0.44 3.09 -17.37
N MET A 178 0.26 4.01 -16.68
CA MET A 178 1.65 3.78 -16.25
C MET A 178 1.78 2.71 -15.16
N GLU A 179 0.69 2.21 -14.57
CA GLU A 179 0.76 1.03 -13.71
C GLU A 179 1.01 -0.27 -14.53
N ASP A 180 0.79 -0.23 -15.86
CA ASP A 180 1.34 -1.25 -16.76
C ASP A 180 2.86 -1.11 -16.85
N LYS A 181 3.57 -2.18 -16.48
CA LYS A 181 5.04 -2.18 -16.40
C LYS A 181 5.68 -1.91 -17.75
N GLY A 182 5.15 -2.49 -18.82
CA GLY A 182 5.73 -2.30 -20.15
C GLY A 182 5.63 -0.85 -20.60
N ARG A 183 4.43 -0.28 -20.44
CA ARG A 183 4.16 1.12 -20.76
C ARG A 183 5.01 2.07 -19.93
N PHE A 184 5.17 1.82 -18.63
CA PHE A 184 6.04 2.58 -17.75
C PHE A 184 7.49 2.63 -18.25
N LEU A 185 8.05 1.49 -18.63
CA LEU A 185 9.44 1.40 -19.11
C LEU A 185 9.62 2.15 -20.45
N ILE A 186 8.67 2.03 -21.38
CA ILE A 186 8.73 2.71 -22.67
C ILE A 186 8.62 4.24 -22.48
N GLU A 187 7.60 4.72 -21.77
CA GLU A 187 7.37 6.15 -21.61
C GLU A 187 8.40 6.80 -20.68
N GLY A 188 8.84 6.08 -19.64
CA GLY A 188 9.93 6.52 -18.77
C GLY A 188 11.22 6.77 -19.55
N ASN A 189 11.62 5.82 -20.42
CA ASN A 189 12.79 5.98 -21.25
C ASN A 189 12.66 7.18 -22.23
N LYS A 190 11.50 7.36 -22.88
CA LYS A 190 11.23 8.51 -23.76
C LYS A 190 11.38 9.85 -23.05
N LEU A 191 11.02 9.92 -21.76
CA LEU A 191 11.06 11.14 -20.96
C LEU A 191 12.38 11.34 -20.19
N ASN A 192 13.38 10.52 -20.50
CA ASN A 192 14.68 10.47 -19.83
C ASN A 192 14.54 10.27 -18.30
N ILE A 193 13.58 9.44 -17.90
CA ILE A 193 13.50 8.90 -16.53
C ILE A 193 14.39 7.66 -16.47
N PRO A 194 15.21 7.47 -15.42
CA PRO A 194 16.11 6.33 -15.32
C PRO A 194 15.32 5.08 -14.97
N VAL A 195 14.63 4.50 -15.94
CA VAL A 195 13.94 3.21 -15.81
C VAL A 195 14.90 2.07 -16.13
N THR A 196 14.57 0.86 -15.68
CA THR A 196 15.37 -0.30 -16.07
C THR A 196 15.37 -0.53 -17.58
N PRO A 197 16.55 -0.76 -18.19
CA PRO A 197 16.62 -0.97 -19.62
C PRO A 197 15.95 -2.29 -20.00
N ILE A 198 15.30 -2.28 -21.16
CA ILE A 198 14.69 -3.45 -21.79
C ILE A 198 15.57 -3.92 -22.94
N PHE A 199 15.65 -5.23 -23.16
CA PHE A 199 16.30 -5.75 -24.35
C PHE A 199 15.41 -5.47 -25.55
N ASP A 200 15.90 -4.66 -26.49
CA ASP A 200 15.17 -4.31 -27.70
C ASP A 200 15.35 -5.36 -28.80
N VAL A 201 14.74 -6.54 -28.57
CA VAL A 201 14.74 -7.65 -29.53
C VAL A 201 13.30 -8.15 -29.76
N PRO A 202 12.83 -8.30 -31.02
CA PRO A 202 11.43 -8.65 -31.28
C PRO A 202 10.98 -9.97 -30.64
N ARG A 203 11.88 -10.96 -30.61
CA ARG A 203 11.57 -12.33 -30.19
C ARG A 203 12.82 -12.99 -29.62
N ILE A 204 12.64 -13.74 -28.52
CA ILE A 204 13.71 -14.55 -27.93
C ILE A 204 13.34 -16.02 -27.97
N MET A 205 14.29 -16.83 -28.43
CA MET A 205 14.20 -18.28 -28.39
C MET A 205 15.13 -18.81 -27.29
N ILE A 206 14.55 -19.44 -26.27
CA ILE A 206 15.26 -20.09 -25.17
C ILE A 206 15.22 -21.60 -25.41
N LYS A 207 16.40 -22.23 -25.47
CA LYS A 207 16.52 -23.67 -25.71
C LYS A 207 17.12 -24.36 -24.48
N HIS A 208 16.52 -25.46 -24.06
CA HIS A 208 17.18 -26.36 -23.13
C HIS A 208 18.33 -27.09 -23.83
N LYS A 209 19.54 -27.07 -23.25
CA LYS A 209 20.78 -27.56 -23.89
C LYS A 209 20.80 -29.05 -24.26
N SER A 210 19.90 -29.85 -23.69
CA SER A 210 19.94 -31.33 -23.80
C SER A 210 18.59 -31.98 -24.11
N ILE A 211 17.53 -31.21 -24.40
CA ILE A 211 16.24 -31.81 -24.77
C ILE A 211 16.13 -31.80 -26.29
N GLU A 212 16.09 -32.99 -26.89
CA GLU A 212 15.98 -33.20 -28.32
C GLU A 212 14.52 -33.08 -28.82
N GLY A 213 14.32 -33.19 -30.14
CA GLY A 213 12.99 -33.21 -30.75
C GLY A 213 12.21 -31.89 -30.66
N GLY A 214 12.87 -30.77 -30.37
CA GLY A 214 12.24 -29.46 -30.26
C GLY A 214 11.46 -29.22 -28.95
N MET A 215 11.34 -30.21 -28.06
CA MET A 215 10.54 -30.14 -26.83
C MET A 215 11.10 -29.19 -25.76
N GLY A 216 12.35 -28.73 -25.92
CA GLY A 216 13.01 -27.78 -25.01
C GLY A 216 13.04 -26.34 -25.54
N ILE A 217 12.35 -26.06 -26.64
CA ILE A 217 12.36 -24.74 -27.30
C ILE A 217 11.18 -23.93 -26.81
N ASN A 218 11.46 -22.77 -26.21
CA ASN A 218 10.45 -21.78 -25.84
C ASN A 218 10.71 -20.49 -26.63
N ILE A 219 9.67 -19.95 -27.25
CA ILE A 219 9.74 -18.72 -28.02
C ILE A 219 8.87 -17.68 -27.31
N TYR A 220 9.46 -16.52 -27.01
CA TYR A 220 8.79 -15.42 -26.35
C TYR A 220 8.82 -14.19 -27.24
N ASP A 221 7.65 -13.63 -27.50
CA ASP A 221 7.50 -12.35 -28.18
C ASP A 221 7.66 -11.20 -27.18
N ASN A 222 8.47 -10.22 -27.55
CA ASN A 222 8.76 -9.07 -26.69
C ASN A 222 7.62 -8.04 -26.79
N PHE A 223 7.18 -7.53 -25.64
CA PHE A 223 6.12 -6.52 -25.58
C PHE A 223 6.49 -5.23 -26.31
N ALA A 224 7.77 -4.84 -26.28
CA ALA A 224 8.21 -3.55 -26.78
C ALA A 224 8.27 -3.47 -28.31
N THR A 225 8.55 -4.59 -28.98
CA THR A 225 8.82 -4.63 -30.43
C THR A 225 7.96 -5.59 -31.23
N ASN A 226 7.26 -6.53 -30.58
CA ASN A 226 6.42 -7.51 -31.27
C ASN A 226 5.06 -7.70 -30.60
N HIS A 227 4.61 -6.75 -29.77
CA HIS A 227 3.32 -6.77 -29.08
C HIS A 227 3.06 -8.06 -28.27
N GLY A 228 4.12 -8.72 -27.78
CA GLY A 228 4.00 -9.86 -26.89
C GLY A 228 3.72 -9.48 -25.43
N ASP A 229 3.65 -10.47 -24.56
CA ASP A 229 3.34 -10.26 -23.13
C ASP A 229 4.59 -10.15 -22.24
N TRP A 230 5.78 -10.38 -22.79
CA TRP A 230 7.00 -10.58 -21.99
C TRP A 230 7.91 -9.37 -22.03
N ILE A 231 8.21 -8.86 -20.84
CA ILE A 231 9.31 -7.92 -20.60
C ILE A 231 10.59 -8.74 -20.45
N ILE A 232 11.58 -8.45 -21.29
CA ILE A 232 12.87 -9.12 -21.29
C ILE A 232 13.93 -8.14 -20.82
N GLN A 233 14.54 -8.44 -19.69
CA GLN A 233 15.51 -7.57 -19.03
C GLN A 233 16.69 -8.36 -18.50
N LYS A 234 17.78 -7.64 -18.28
CA LYS A 234 18.95 -8.16 -17.57
C LYS A 234 18.60 -8.32 -16.10
N VAL A 235 19.18 -9.34 -15.46
CA VAL A 235 19.15 -9.46 -14.01
C VAL A 235 20.24 -8.55 -13.42
N PHE A 236 19.84 -7.54 -12.67
CA PHE A 236 20.74 -6.60 -12.01
C PHE A 236 21.19 -7.10 -10.65
N SER A 237 22.41 -6.73 -10.28
CA SER A 237 22.95 -6.95 -8.93
C SER A 237 22.81 -5.68 -8.10
N ASN A 238 22.71 -5.86 -6.78
CA ASN A 238 22.73 -4.77 -5.81
C ASN A 238 24.01 -3.94 -5.93
N SER A 239 23.99 -2.65 -5.58
CA SER A 239 25.22 -1.86 -5.43
C SER A 239 26.14 -2.44 -4.36
N ASP A 240 27.44 -2.13 -4.42
CA ASP A 240 28.41 -2.60 -3.42
C ASP A 240 28.02 -2.22 -1.99
N PHE A 241 27.37 -1.06 -1.82
CA PHE A 241 26.82 -0.65 -0.53
C PHE A 241 25.74 -1.61 -0.06
N ILE A 242 24.75 -1.90 -0.90
CA ILE A 242 23.63 -2.78 -0.54
C ILE A 242 24.13 -4.22 -0.35
N GLN A 243 25.05 -4.72 -1.19
CA GLN A 243 25.67 -6.05 -1.05
C GLN A 243 26.46 -6.25 0.24
N ARG A 244 26.81 -5.19 0.97
CA ARG A 244 27.37 -5.31 2.32
C ARG A 244 26.29 -5.40 3.38
N LEU A 245 25.08 -4.93 3.12
CA LEU A 245 23.95 -4.99 4.06
C LEU A 245 23.19 -6.31 3.92
N VAL A 246 23.02 -6.76 2.69
CA VAL A 246 22.40 -8.04 2.33
C VAL A 246 23.47 -9.00 1.84
N THR A 247 23.25 -10.31 1.93
CA THR A 247 24.17 -11.31 1.36
C THR A 247 24.28 -11.18 -0.17
N SER A 248 25.40 -11.61 -0.77
CA SER A 248 25.59 -11.63 -2.24
C SER A 248 24.51 -12.41 -3.01
N ASP A 249 23.94 -13.44 -2.38
CA ASP A 249 22.90 -14.31 -2.96
C ASP A 249 21.47 -13.76 -2.75
N ALA A 250 21.34 -12.55 -2.22
CA ALA A 250 20.06 -11.87 -2.08
C ALA A 250 19.58 -11.35 -3.45
N PRO A 251 18.26 -11.31 -3.69
CA PRO A 251 17.72 -10.65 -4.88
C PRO A 251 18.05 -9.16 -4.89
N LEU A 252 17.83 -8.52 -6.03
CA LEU A 252 17.85 -7.07 -6.14
C LEU A 252 16.91 -6.47 -5.08
N SER A 253 17.49 -5.74 -4.14
CA SER A 253 16.80 -5.04 -3.06
C SER A 253 16.50 -3.62 -3.52
N THR A 254 15.38 -3.09 -3.06
CA THR A 254 14.89 -1.79 -3.53
C THR A 254 14.53 -0.88 -2.36
N VAL A 255 14.43 0.41 -2.65
CA VAL A 255 13.82 1.40 -1.78
C VAL A 255 12.43 1.71 -2.32
N ARG A 256 11.39 1.41 -1.53
CA ARG A 256 10.04 1.90 -1.79
C ARG A 256 9.98 3.37 -1.39
N ILE A 257 9.74 4.26 -2.34
CA ILE A 257 9.50 5.68 -2.06
C ILE A 257 8.06 6.01 -2.38
N ILE A 258 7.34 6.63 -1.45
CA ILE A 258 5.97 7.09 -1.70
C ILE A 258 6.01 8.58 -1.97
N THR A 259 5.51 9.00 -3.14
CA THR A 259 5.30 10.41 -3.45
C THR A 259 3.82 10.72 -3.55
N SER A 260 3.45 11.95 -3.22
CA SER A 260 2.07 12.43 -3.32
C SER A 260 1.99 13.87 -3.79
N ARG A 261 0.84 14.24 -4.32
CA ARG A 261 0.45 15.61 -4.65
C ARG A 261 -0.79 15.99 -3.86
N ASP A 262 -0.76 17.10 -3.14
CA ASP A 262 -1.96 17.62 -2.46
C ASP A 262 -2.97 18.14 -3.51
N SER A 263 -4.28 18.02 -3.27
CA SER A 263 -5.31 18.36 -4.28
C SER A 263 -5.31 19.83 -4.71
N SER A 264 -4.75 20.71 -3.87
CA SER A 264 -4.63 22.16 -4.09
C SER A 264 -3.23 22.60 -4.52
N SER A 265 -2.25 21.69 -4.57
CA SER A 265 -0.85 22.01 -4.84
C SER A 265 -0.35 21.36 -6.13
N SER A 266 0.54 22.05 -6.83
CA SER A 266 1.31 21.46 -7.94
C SER A 266 2.56 20.71 -7.47
N SER A 267 2.98 20.88 -6.21
CA SER A 267 4.22 20.29 -5.71
C SER A 267 4.08 18.81 -5.41
N ILE A 268 5.10 18.02 -5.80
CA ILE A 268 5.25 16.62 -5.40
C ILE A 268 6.06 16.56 -4.10
N LYS A 269 5.58 15.77 -3.14
CA LYS A 269 6.23 15.54 -1.85
C LYS A 269 6.50 14.06 -1.64
N VAL A 270 7.62 13.74 -1.00
CA VAL A 270 7.90 12.39 -0.49
C VAL A 270 7.22 12.22 0.88
N LYS A 271 6.51 11.11 1.07
CA LYS A 271 5.81 10.78 2.31
C LYS A 271 6.55 9.75 3.17
N THR A 272 7.24 8.81 2.55
CA THR A 272 8.05 7.79 3.24
C THR A 272 9.06 7.17 2.27
N MET A 273 10.15 6.64 2.83
CA MET A 273 11.20 5.90 2.12
C MET A 273 11.54 4.64 2.90
N VAL A 274 11.39 3.46 2.31
CA VAL A 274 11.59 2.18 2.98
C VAL A 274 12.53 1.29 2.18
N PHE A 275 13.68 0.97 2.75
CA PHE A 275 14.58 -0.04 2.21
C PHE A 275 14.01 -1.45 2.45
N ARG A 276 13.80 -2.19 1.37
CA ARG A 276 13.38 -3.59 1.37
C ARG A 276 14.62 -4.48 1.26
N ALA A 277 15.19 -4.86 2.40
CA ALA A 277 16.36 -5.73 2.47
C ALA A 277 15.96 -7.17 2.12
N GLY A 278 16.29 -7.61 0.90
CA GLY A 278 15.91 -8.92 0.37
C GLY A 278 16.52 -10.10 1.15
N ARG A 279 15.73 -11.17 1.29
CA ARG A 279 16.16 -12.42 1.93
C ARG A 279 16.83 -13.36 0.93
N ILE A 280 17.74 -14.22 1.41
CA ILE A 280 18.48 -15.17 0.56
C ILE A 280 17.55 -16.12 -0.20
N ARG A 281 18.02 -16.55 -1.39
CA ARG A 281 17.36 -17.59 -2.22
C ARG A 281 15.93 -17.23 -2.64
N GLN A 282 15.60 -15.94 -2.68
CA GLN A 282 14.35 -15.44 -3.23
C GLN A 282 14.58 -14.93 -4.66
N LYS A 283 13.54 -14.99 -5.49
CA LYS A 283 13.60 -14.44 -6.86
C LYS A 283 13.51 -12.91 -6.89
N THR A 284 12.81 -12.34 -5.91
CA THR A 284 12.57 -10.90 -5.74
C THR A 284 12.56 -10.55 -4.25
N ASP A 285 12.60 -9.27 -3.92
CA ASP A 285 12.52 -8.75 -2.54
C ASP A 285 11.09 -8.77 -1.92
N HIS A 286 10.15 -9.54 -2.50
CA HIS A 286 8.82 -9.74 -1.90
C HIS A 286 8.88 -10.37 -0.50
N ASN A 287 9.97 -11.07 -0.20
CA ASN A 287 10.31 -11.48 1.16
C ASN A 287 11.56 -10.69 1.58
N ALA A 288 11.33 -9.66 2.39
CA ALA A 288 12.34 -8.71 2.83
C ALA A 288 12.11 -8.29 4.28
N ILE A 289 13.14 -7.71 4.88
CA ILE A 289 13.02 -6.90 6.11
C ILE A 289 12.93 -5.43 5.69
N PHE A 290 11.96 -4.71 6.25
CA PHE A 290 11.68 -3.32 5.88
C PHE A 290 12.33 -2.37 6.88
N TYR A 291 13.23 -1.52 6.41
CA TYR A 291 13.91 -0.50 7.19
C TYR A 291 13.49 0.87 6.68
N ASP A 292 12.88 1.67 7.54
CA ASP A 292 12.51 3.05 7.20
C ASP A 292 13.78 3.90 7.10
N ILE A 293 13.87 4.76 6.09
CA ILE A 293 14.96 5.71 5.90
C ILE A 293 14.45 7.08 6.35
N ASP A 294 15.07 7.66 7.38
CA ASP A 294 14.79 9.05 7.76
C ASP A 294 15.31 10.02 6.69
N PHE A 295 14.48 10.30 5.71
CA PHE A 295 14.81 11.14 4.56
C PHE A 295 14.79 12.65 4.85
N ASN A 296 14.35 13.06 6.05
CA ASN A 296 14.22 14.47 6.40
C ASN A 296 15.44 15.02 7.16
N SER A 297 16.14 14.16 7.92
CA SER A 297 17.20 14.66 8.81
C SER A 297 18.48 13.82 8.78
N SER A 298 18.45 12.61 9.32
CA SER A 298 19.66 11.83 9.59
C SER A 298 20.09 10.96 8.42
N HIS A 299 19.17 10.64 7.52
CA HIS A 299 19.31 9.64 6.45
C HIS A 299 19.64 8.25 7.01
N ARG A 300 19.31 7.97 8.28
CA ARG A 300 19.62 6.70 8.93
C ARG A 300 18.46 5.73 8.84
N LEU A 301 18.79 4.46 8.79
CA LEU A 301 17.84 3.35 8.80
C LEU A 301 17.29 3.11 10.21
N SER A 302 15.98 2.89 10.31
CA SER A 302 15.30 2.50 11.56
C SER A 302 15.61 1.06 11.97
N SER A 303 14.99 0.57 13.04
CA SER A 303 14.85 -0.87 13.26
C SER A 303 13.98 -1.49 12.16
N GLY A 304 14.35 -2.68 11.69
CA GLY A 304 13.64 -3.37 10.62
C GLY A 304 12.33 -4.02 11.07
N THR A 305 11.34 -4.12 10.19
CA THR A 305 10.04 -4.76 10.45
C THR A 305 9.67 -5.76 9.34
N THR A 306 8.59 -6.52 9.53
CA THR A 306 8.01 -7.37 8.47
C THR A 306 6.50 -7.25 8.42
N ASN A 307 5.90 -7.41 7.24
CA ASN A 307 4.45 -7.48 7.06
C ASN A 307 3.95 -8.91 6.76
N ARG A 308 4.86 -9.90 6.83
CA ARG A 308 4.62 -11.28 6.37
C ARG A 308 3.40 -11.93 7.04
N HIS A 309 3.11 -11.55 8.27
CA HIS A 309 2.00 -12.08 9.06
C HIS A 309 0.62 -11.86 8.42
N TRP A 310 0.45 -10.86 7.56
CA TRP A 310 -0.82 -10.64 6.82
C TRP A 310 -0.99 -11.56 5.59
N TYR A 311 0.08 -12.20 5.15
CA TYR A 311 0.16 -13.00 3.91
C TYR A 311 0.33 -14.50 4.18
N GLN A 312 0.01 -14.99 5.38
CA GLN A 312 0.15 -16.41 5.74
C GLN A 312 -1.19 -17.15 5.58
N PRO A 313 -1.46 -17.82 4.44
CA PRO A 313 -2.66 -18.64 4.27
C PRO A 313 -2.61 -19.93 5.10
N GLY A 314 -3.79 -20.47 5.40
CA GLY A 314 -3.96 -21.77 6.03
C GLY A 314 -3.49 -21.81 7.50
N PHE A 315 -3.12 -22.99 8.00
CA PHE A 315 -2.83 -23.21 9.42
C PHE A 315 -1.69 -22.35 10.00
N LYS A 316 -0.85 -21.76 9.15
CA LYS A 316 0.21 -20.83 9.59
C LYS A 316 -0.35 -19.53 10.14
N SER A 317 -1.57 -19.13 9.78
CA SER A 317 -2.25 -17.94 10.34
C SER A 317 -2.57 -18.05 11.83
N PHE A 318 -2.50 -19.26 12.42
CA PHE A 318 -2.73 -19.48 13.84
C PHE A 318 -1.48 -19.27 14.71
N ASP A 319 -0.32 -19.00 14.11
CA ASP A 319 0.86 -18.54 14.87
C ASP A 319 0.66 -17.07 15.29
N THR A 320 -0.08 -16.91 16.39
CA THR A 320 -0.61 -15.64 16.91
C THR A 320 0.47 -14.64 17.30
N LYS A 321 1.69 -15.11 17.60
CA LYS A 321 2.84 -14.25 17.92
C LYS A 321 3.24 -13.37 16.75
N SER A 322 3.02 -13.82 15.50
CA SER A 322 3.50 -13.12 14.31
C SER A 322 2.69 -11.88 13.93
N MET A 323 1.41 -11.81 14.31
CA MET A 323 0.50 -10.74 13.84
C MET A 323 0.57 -9.43 14.61
N TRP A 324 1.03 -9.47 15.87
CA TRP A 324 0.90 -8.32 16.78
C TRP A 324 2.16 -8.03 17.60
N ASN A 325 3.18 -8.89 17.54
CA ASN A 325 4.51 -8.52 18.02
C ASN A 325 5.27 -7.84 16.88
N GLU A 326 5.57 -6.56 17.06
CA GLU A 326 6.56 -5.88 16.24
C GLU A 326 7.89 -6.65 16.36
N GLN A 327 8.24 -7.35 15.29
CA GLN A 327 9.56 -7.94 15.18
C GLN A 327 10.50 -6.83 14.76
N ASN A 328 11.30 -6.35 15.72
CA ASN A 328 12.31 -5.33 15.49
C ASN A 328 13.64 -6.00 15.15
N TYR A 329 14.08 -5.82 13.91
CA TYR A 329 15.32 -6.37 13.37
C TYR A 329 16.39 -5.28 13.33
N SER A 330 17.22 -5.19 14.37
CA SER A 330 18.41 -4.33 14.33
C SER A 330 19.51 -4.90 13.42
N VAL A 331 19.51 -6.23 13.28
CA VAL A 331 20.45 -7.03 12.48
C VAL A 331 19.67 -7.78 11.42
N HIS A 332 20.20 -7.80 10.19
CA HIS A 332 19.61 -8.57 9.10
C HIS A 332 19.79 -10.08 9.36
N PRO A 333 18.71 -10.87 9.30
CA PRO A 333 18.72 -12.27 9.75
C PRO A 333 19.59 -13.21 8.90
N ASP A 334 19.89 -12.86 7.64
CA ASP A 334 20.67 -13.73 6.75
C ASP A 334 22.14 -13.30 6.61
N SER A 335 22.43 -12.00 6.66
CA SER A 335 23.81 -11.47 6.55
C SER A 335 24.47 -11.27 7.91
N HIS A 336 23.67 -11.25 8.99
CA HIS A 336 24.12 -10.91 10.34
C HIS A 336 24.69 -9.49 10.48
N GLU A 337 24.45 -8.65 9.48
CA GLU A 337 24.89 -7.26 9.45
C GLU A 337 23.92 -6.36 10.22
N ARG A 338 24.47 -5.45 11.03
CA ARG A 338 23.66 -4.47 11.76
C ARG A 338 23.24 -3.37 10.80
N ILE A 339 21.98 -3.39 10.38
CA ILE A 339 21.42 -2.41 9.45
C ILE A 339 20.91 -1.15 10.16
N GLU A 340 20.31 -1.32 11.35
CA GLU A 340 19.77 -0.19 12.10
C GLU A 340 20.84 0.87 12.39
N GLY A 341 20.50 2.12 12.13
CA GLY A 341 21.37 3.28 12.31
C GLY A 341 22.34 3.53 11.16
N ILE A 342 22.50 2.64 10.17
CA ILE A 342 23.35 2.91 9.00
C ILE A 342 22.80 4.11 8.22
N LYS A 343 23.69 5.02 7.81
CA LYS A 343 23.33 6.16 6.96
C LYS A 343 23.21 5.71 5.50
N TRP A 344 22.02 5.87 4.94
CA TRP A 344 21.75 5.64 3.53
C TRP A 344 22.38 6.74 2.66
N PRO A 345 23.16 6.38 1.63
CA PRO A 345 23.73 7.36 0.71
C PRO A 345 22.71 7.80 -0.34
N ASN A 346 22.96 8.93 -0.98
CA ASN A 346 22.22 9.41 -2.15
C ASN A 346 20.69 9.58 -1.97
N VAL A 347 20.23 9.88 -0.75
CA VAL A 347 18.80 10.08 -0.45
C VAL A 347 18.20 11.20 -1.31
N ASN A 348 18.91 12.32 -1.46
CA ASN A 348 18.42 13.48 -2.19
C ASN A 348 18.26 13.20 -3.69
N GLU A 349 19.20 12.46 -4.27
CA GLU A 349 19.19 12.01 -5.65
C GLU A 349 18.01 11.07 -5.91
N MET A 350 17.73 10.15 -4.98
CA MET A 350 16.54 9.29 -5.04
C MET A 350 15.25 10.10 -4.98
N ILE A 351 15.14 11.06 -4.04
CA ILE A 351 13.97 11.95 -3.92
C ILE A 351 13.76 12.73 -5.21
N GLN A 352 14.82 13.37 -5.73
CA GLN A 352 14.75 14.15 -6.96
C GLN A 352 14.29 13.27 -8.13
N CYS A 353 14.86 12.07 -8.26
CA CYS A 353 14.50 11.12 -9.30
C CYS A 353 13.00 10.77 -9.28
N VAL A 354 12.45 10.38 -8.13
CA VAL A 354 11.04 9.97 -8.04
C VAL A 354 10.06 11.15 -8.14
N CYS A 355 10.44 12.33 -7.65
CA CYS A 355 9.61 13.53 -7.80
C CYS A 355 9.53 13.95 -9.27
N GLN A 356 10.66 13.97 -9.98
CA GLN A 356 10.69 14.24 -11.42
C GLN A 356 9.92 13.19 -12.21
N ALA A 357 10.03 11.91 -11.84
CA ALA A 357 9.26 10.84 -12.48
C ALA A 357 7.75 11.04 -12.26
N HIS A 358 7.31 11.38 -11.05
CA HIS A 358 5.91 11.69 -10.77
C HIS A 358 5.43 12.88 -11.61
N GLU A 359 6.16 13.99 -11.61
CA GLU A 359 5.80 15.19 -12.38
C GLU A 359 5.68 14.94 -13.88
N LYS A 360 6.58 14.14 -14.46
CA LYS A 360 6.59 13.89 -15.91
C LYS A 360 5.59 12.82 -16.35
N LEU A 361 5.50 11.70 -15.62
CA LEU A 361 4.71 10.54 -16.03
C LEU A 361 3.28 10.60 -15.54
N CYS A 362 3.06 11.09 -14.32
CA CYS A 362 1.78 10.98 -13.62
C CYS A 362 1.39 12.28 -12.88
N PRO A 363 1.47 13.48 -13.49
CA PRO A 363 1.34 14.75 -12.77
C PRO A 363 0.03 14.95 -12.02
N ASN A 364 -1.04 14.23 -12.35
CA ASN A 364 -2.35 14.39 -11.73
C ASN A 364 -2.71 13.20 -10.82
N VAL A 365 -1.85 12.19 -10.69
CA VAL A 365 -2.13 11.05 -9.81
C VAL A 365 -1.88 11.45 -8.35
N PRO A 366 -2.82 11.21 -7.41
CA PRO A 366 -2.67 11.70 -6.04
C PRO A 366 -1.47 11.16 -5.28
N ILE A 367 -1.17 9.88 -5.45
CA ILE A 367 -0.15 9.16 -4.67
C ILE A 367 0.38 7.98 -5.48
N ILE A 368 1.71 7.77 -5.42
CA ILE A 368 2.40 6.71 -6.15
C ILE A 368 3.50 6.12 -5.25
N GLY A 369 3.62 4.79 -5.26
CA GLY A 369 4.78 4.10 -4.72
C GLY A 369 5.75 3.70 -5.82
N TRP A 370 7.01 4.05 -5.66
CA TRP A 370 8.09 3.81 -6.61
C TRP A 370 9.04 2.75 -6.07
N ASP A 371 9.37 1.76 -6.91
CA ASP A 371 10.41 0.79 -6.59
C ASP A 371 11.72 1.24 -7.20
N VAL A 372 12.61 1.76 -6.34
CA VAL A 372 13.91 2.31 -6.74
C VAL A 372 15.00 1.28 -6.44
N ALA A 373 15.74 0.88 -7.46
CA ALA A 373 16.93 0.06 -7.32
C ALA A 373 18.20 0.92 -7.36
N TRP A 374 19.21 0.53 -6.60
CA TRP A 374 20.56 1.06 -6.73
C TRP A 374 21.50 -0.10 -7.05
N THR A 375 22.06 -0.08 -8.27
CA THR A 375 22.79 -1.21 -8.82
C THR A 375 24.29 -0.93 -8.89
N ASN A 376 25.10 -1.99 -8.94
CA ASN A 376 26.55 -1.88 -9.09
C ASN A 376 26.97 -1.54 -10.53
N GLU A 377 26.09 -1.75 -11.50
CA GLU A 377 26.31 -1.37 -12.89
C GLU A 377 26.19 0.14 -13.02
N ASP A 378 27.32 0.80 -13.31
CA ASP A 378 27.46 2.25 -13.42
C ASP A 378 27.01 3.05 -12.18
N ASN A 379 26.88 2.39 -11.02
CA ASN A 379 26.33 2.94 -9.78
C ASN A 379 24.97 3.64 -9.96
N GLN A 380 24.16 3.20 -10.92
CA GLN A 380 22.95 3.90 -11.34
C GLN A 380 21.75 3.62 -10.41
N LEU A 381 21.01 4.69 -10.15
CA LEU A 381 19.64 4.63 -9.63
C LEU A 381 18.71 4.30 -10.79
N MET A 382 17.82 3.32 -10.59
CA MET A 382 16.83 2.95 -11.59
C MET A 382 15.46 2.74 -10.97
N LEU A 383 14.41 3.10 -11.70
CA LEU A 383 13.02 2.79 -11.36
C LEU A 383 12.63 1.46 -12.02
N LEU A 384 12.19 0.51 -11.20
CA LEU A 384 11.75 -0.81 -11.66
C LEU A 384 10.29 -0.79 -12.11
N GLU A 385 9.46 -0.17 -11.29
CA GLU A 385 8.02 -0.06 -11.49
C GLU A 385 7.46 1.06 -10.63
N LEU A 386 6.22 1.44 -10.94
CA LEU A 386 5.38 2.24 -10.06
C LEU A 386 4.13 1.44 -9.67
N ASN A 387 3.60 1.73 -8.49
CA ASN A 387 2.34 1.19 -8.02
C ASN A 387 1.45 2.34 -7.56
N ILE A 388 0.29 2.54 -8.18
CA ILE A 388 -0.62 3.63 -7.83
C ILE A 388 -1.45 3.23 -6.60
N SER A 389 -1.91 1.98 -6.55
CA SER A 389 -2.53 1.38 -5.36
C SER A 389 -1.48 0.98 -4.29
N CYS A 390 -0.64 1.94 -3.90
CA CYS A 390 0.55 1.70 -3.08
C CYS A 390 0.26 1.51 -1.58
N ASN A 391 1.07 0.65 -0.97
CA ASN A 391 1.19 0.50 0.48
C ASN A 391 2.45 1.21 0.97
N PHE A 392 2.52 1.48 2.28
CA PHE A 392 3.66 2.14 2.92
C PHE A 392 4.71 1.13 3.45
N PHE A 393 4.46 -0.18 3.36
CA PHE A 393 5.33 -1.26 3.91
C PHE A 393 5.84 -1.01 5.35
N ASN A 394 4.99 -0.47 6.22
CA ASN A 394 5.34 -0.05 7.59
C ASN A 394 6.35 1.10 7.71
N GLY A 395 6.63 1.83 6.62
CA GLY A 395 7.42 3.06 6.68
C GLY A 395 6.76 4.13 7.54
N HIS A 396 7.57 4.97 8.19
CA HIS A 396 7.05 6.09 8.96
C HIS A 396 6.68 7.24 8.04
N PHE A 397 5.64 7.96 8.43
CA PHE A 397 5.16 9.15 7.74
C PHE A 397 4.46 10.07 8.73
N ASP A 398 4.39 11.35 8.39
CA ASP A 398 3.61 12.31 9.16
C ASP A 398 2.12 11.98 9.04
N THR A 399 1.54 11.48 10.12
CA THR A 399 0.13 11.07 10.17
C THR A 399 -0.81 12.26 10.04
N GLU A 400 -0.46 13.44 10.55
CA GLU A 400 -1.28 14.63 10.44
C GLU A 400 -1.29 15.15 9.00
N GLU A 401 -0.12 15.24 8.38
CA GLU A 401 0.01 15.64 6.98
C GLU A 401 -0.69 14.65 6.04
N TYR A 402 -0.57 13.35 6.29
CA TYR A 402 -1.26 12.31 5.51
C TYR A 402 -2.79 12.35 5.72
N THR A 403 -3.25 12.61 6.95
CA THR A 403 -4.69 12.78 7.24
C THR A 403 -5.24 13.98 6.48
N LYS A 404 -4.51 15.10 6.47
CA LYS A 404 -4.86 16.29 5.70
C LYS A 404 -4.94 15.98 4.21
N PHE A 405 -3.90 15.35 3.64
CA PHE A 405 -3.86 14.92 2.24
C PHE A 405 -5.09 14.08 1.86
N CYS A 406 -5.43 13.06 2.65
CA CYS A 406 -6.57 12.18 2.36
C CYS A 406 -7.89 12.94 2.40
N TYR A 407 -8.06 13.79 3.40
CA TYR A 407 -9.26 14.61 3.56
C TYR A 407 -9.45 15.56 2.38
N GLU A 408 -8.40 16.30 1.99
CA GLU A 408 -8.44 17.27 0.90
C GLU A 408 -8.74 16.62 -0.45
N TRP A 409 -8.24 15.40 -0.70
CA TRP A 409 -8.59 14.66 -1.92
C TRP A 409 -10.02 14.15 -1.91
N PHE A 410 -10.51 13.57 -0.82
CA PHE A 410 -11.90 13.15 -0.76
C PHE A 410 -12.85 14.33 -0.93
N HIS A 411 -12.56 15.45 -0.26
CA HIS A 411 -13.30 16.70 -0.41
C HIS A 411 -13.32 17.19 -1.86
N ALA A 412 -12.14 17.32 -2.49
CA ALA A 412 -12.02 17.83 -3.85
C ALA A 412 -12.69 16.93 -4.91
N LEU A 413 -12.87 15.64 -4.63
CA LEU A 413 -13.54 14.68 -5.52
C LEU A 413 -15.06 14.66 -5.36
N ASP A 414 -15.56 15.17 -4.23
CA ASP A 414 -16.98 15.27 -3.92
C ASP A 414 -17.62 16.58 -4.44
N ILE A 415 -16.80 17.60 -4.74
CA ILE A 415 -17.18 18.82 -5.48
C ILE A 415 -17.11 18.56 -6.98
#